data_AF-A0A8J9SVI0-F1
#
_entry.id   AF-A0A8J9SVI0-F1
#
_cell.length_a   1.000
_cell.length_b   1.000
_cell.length_c   1.000
_cell.angle_alpha   90.00
_cell.angle_beta   90.00
_cell.angle_gamma   90.00
#
_symmetry.space_group_name_H-M   'P 1'
#
loop_
_entity.id
_entity.type
_entity.pdbx_description
1 polymer ?
#
loop_
_entity_poly.entity_id
_entity_poly.type
_entity_poly.pdbx_seq_one_letter_code
_entity_poly.pdbx_strand_id
1 'polypeptide(L)'
;MVRIDVLDPKYQLSDQYKPDKEKQYKHPIEQDGWVIAHNALRGEIQLLRDALYAMKQRDQSLQAWEVASLQSAIDGHILHMLGHHSNEDDIVVPECRKRFLYPEK
;
A
#
# COMPACT_ATOMS: atom_id res chain seq x y z
N MET A 1 -11.44 3.17 19.59
CA MET A 1 -10.35 2.49 18.87
C MET A 1 -9.81 1.42 19.80
N VAL A 2 -9.89 0.14 19.43
CA VAL A 2 -9.34 -0.94 20.27
C VAL A 2 -7.82 -0.82 20.22
N ARG A 3 -7.18 -0.63 21.38
CA ARG A 3 -5.71 -0.58 21.47
C ARG A 3 -5.20 -2.01 21.46
N ILE A 4 -4.51 -2.40 20.39
CA ILE A 4 -3.87 -3.70 20.28
C ILE A 4 -2.57 -3.64 21.08
N ASP A 5 -2.37 -4.57 22.00
CA ASP A 5 -1.08 -4.79 22.65
C ASP A 5 -0.18 -5.58 21.68
N VAL A 6 0.83 -4.91 21.14
CA VAL A 6 1.78 -5.49 20.18
C VAL A 6 2.77 -6.46 20.83
N LEU A 7 2.77 -6.55 22.16
CA LEU A 7 3.56 -7.49 22.94
C LEU A 7 2.76 -8.74 23.36
N ASP A 8 1.46 -8.80 23.03
CA ASP A 8 0.59 -9.89 23.47
C ASP A 8 1.01 -11.22 22.80
N PRO A 9 1.50 -12.20 23.58
CA PRO A 9 2.00 -13.46 23.05
C PRO A 9 0.88 -14.30 22.42
N LYS A 10 -0.41 -13.97 22.63
CA LYS A 10 -1.51 -14.70 21.99
C LYS A 10 -1.46 -14.66 20.47
N TYR A 11 -0.73 -13.72 19.86
CA TYR A 11 -0.56 -13.63 18.41
C TYR A 11 0.73 -14.30 17.91
N GLN A 12 1.55 -14.86 18.80
CA GLN A 12 2.84 -15.46 18.46
C GLN A 12 2.68 -16.92 18.05
N LEU A 13 3.40 -17.34 17.00
CA LEU A 13 3.51 -18.75 16.62
C LEU A 13 4.80 -19.43 17.09
N SER A 14 5.84 -18.65 17.44
CA SER A 14 7.16 -19.16 17.79
C SER A 14 7.85 -18.34 18.86
N ASP A 15 8.35 -19.01 19.91
CA ASP A 15 9.15 -18.42 20.99
C ASP A 15 10.51 -17.88 20.53
N GLN A 16 10.95 -18.27 19.34
CA GLN A 16 12.18 -17.78 18.73
C GLN A 16 12.05 -16.35 18.22
N TYR A 17 10.83 -15.92 17.83
CA TYR A 17 10.55 -14.62 17.26
C TYR A 17 9.69 -13.80 18.21
N LYS A 18 10.31 -13.30 19.29
CA LYS A 18 9.62 -12.48 20.29
C LYS A 18 8.91 -11.26 19.66
N PRO A 19 7.80 -10.79 20.27
CA PRO A 19 7.09 -9.60 19.84
C PRO A 19 7.98 -8.36 19.99
N ASP A 20 7.66 -7.30 19.24
CA ASP A 20 8.46 -6.06 19.10
C ASP A 20 9.84 -6.26 18.46
N LYS A 21 9.93 -5.82 17.20
CA LYS A 21 11.15 -5.80 16.39
C LYS A 21 11.58 -4.37 16.05
N GLU A 22 11.00 -3.36 16.70
CA GLU A 22 11.24 -1.95 16.37
C GLU A 22 12.74 -1.61 16.46
N LYS A 23 13.41 -2.10 17.51
CA LYS A 23 14.86 -1.95 17.71
C LYS A 23 15.72 -2.68 16.67
N GLN A 24 15.15 -3.62 15.91
CA GLN A 24 15.83 -4.32 14.83
C GLN A 24 15.77 -3.55 13.51
N TYR A 25 14.85 -2.58 13.39
CA TYR A 25 14.73 -1.73 12.24
C TYR A 25 15.81 -0.64 12.29
N LYS A 26 16.71 -0.64 11.30
CA LYS A 26 17.92 0.21 11.31
C LYS A 26 17.77 1.51 10.54
N HIS A 27 16.70 1.64 9.77
CA HIS A 27 16.49 2.77 8.88
C HIS A 27 15.42 3.69 9.47
N PRO A 28 15.43 4.99 9.14
CA PRO A 28 14.28 5.85 9.38
C PRO A 28 13.03 5.26 8.70
N ILE A 29 11.87 5.38 9.35
CA ILE A 29 10.61 4.80 8.84
C ILE A 29 10.21 5.42 7.49
N GLU A 30 10.62 6.65 7.23
CA GLU A 30 10.37 7.38 5.98
C GLU A 30 11.14 6.77 4.80
N GLN A 31 12.18 5.98 5.08
CA GLN A 31 12.97 5.25 4.09
C GLN A 31 12.51 3.80 3.93
N ASP A 32 11.50 3.37 4.68
CA ASP A 32 10.93 2.03 4.56
C ASP A 32 10.26 1.85 3.20
N GLY A 33 10.58 0.75 2.51
CA GLY A 33 10.05 0.45 1.18
C GLY A 33 8.52 0.32 1.15
N TRP A 34 7.90 -0.19 2.22
CA TRP A 34 6.44 -0.24 2.35
C TRP A 34 5.86 1.15 2.52
N VAL A 35 6.49 2.01 3.32
CA VAL A 35 6.05 3.39 3.49
C VAL A 35 6.12 4.13 2.15
N ILE A 36 7.24 3.98 1.43
CA ILE A 36 7.44 4.61 0.12
C ILE A 36 6.42 4.08 -0.90
N ALA A 37 6.23 2.77 -1.01
CA ALA A 37 5.28 2.17 -1.95
C ALA A 37 3.84 2.64 -1.72
N HIS A 38 3.38 2.63 -0.47
CA HIS A 38 2.03 3.13 -0.14
C HIS A 38 1.88 4.63 -0.38
N ASN A 39 2.93 5.42 -0.12
CA ASN A 39 2.92 6.84 -0.42
C ASN A 39 2.89 7.12 -1.92
N ALA A 40 3.56 6.30 -2.75
CA ALA A 40 3.47 6.39 -4.20
C ALA A 40 2.04 6.14 -4.68
N LEU A 41 1.39 5.07 -4.22
CA LEU A 41 -0.02 4.78 -4.56
C LEU A 41 -0.98 5.91 -4.14
N ARG A 42 -0.80 6.48 -2.94
CA ARG A 42 -1.58 7.66 -2.51
C ARG A 42 -1.34 8.88 -3.40
N GLY A 43 -0.08 9.12 -3.77
CA GLY A 43 0.31 10.21 -4.66
C GLY A 43 -0.31 10.08 -6.05
N GLU A 44 -0.33 8.87 -6.61
CA GLU A 44 -0.96 8.58 -7.90
C GLU A 44 -2.47 8.85 -7.88
N ILE A 45 -3.18 8.38 -6.85
CA ILE A 45 -4.61 8.66 -6.66
C ILE A 45 -4.87 10.17 -6.56
N GLN A 46 -4.02 10.87 -5.80
CA GLN A 46 -4.13 12.32 -5.67
C GLN A 46 -3.94 13.03 -7.03
N LEU A 47 -2.94 12.62 -7.81
CA LEU A 47 -2.68 13.18 -9.13
C LEU A 47 -3.86 12.94 -10.09
N LEU A 48 -4.40 11.71 -10.12
CA LEU A 48 -5.57 11.35 -10.94
C LEU A 48 -6.80 12.19 -10.56
N ARG A 49 -7.04 12.36 -9.25
CA ARG A 49 -8.12 13.20 -8.73
C ARG A 49 -7.95 14.65 -9.14
N ASP A 50 -6.75 15.20 -9.00
CA ASP A 50 -6.47 16.60 -9.29
C ASP A 50 -6.59 16.88 -10.80
N ALA A 51 -6.17 15.94 -11.65
CA ALA A 51 -6.38 16.00 -13.10
C ALA A 51 -7.88 16.02 -13.47
N LEU A 52 -8.69 15.14 -12.86
CA LEU A 52 -10.13 15.10 -13.05
C LEU A 52 -10.80 16.42 -12.63
N TYR A 53 -10.39 17.01 -11.50
CA TYR A 53 -10.91 18.30 -11.07
C TYR A 53 -10.54 19.43 -12.01
N ALA A 54 -9.29 19.49 -12.47
CA ALA A 54 -8.84 20.51 -13.43
C ALA A 54 -9.61 20.41 -14.76
N MET A 55 -9.82 19.19 -15.27
CA MET A 55 -10.62 18.94 -16.46
C MET A 55 -12.07 19.42 -16.29
N LYS A 56 -12.69 19.11 -15.15
CA LYS A 56 -14.05 19.56 -14.82
C LYS A 56 -14.15 21.09 -14.75
N GLN A 57 -13.16 21.76 -14.16
CA GLN A 57 -13.16 23.23 -14.00
C GLN A 57 -13.05 23.98 -15.33
N ARG A 58 -12.46 23.36 -16.35
CA ARG A 58 -12.33 23.98 -17.68
C ARG A 58 -13.68 24.19 -18.38
N ASP A 59 -14.73 23.48 -17.95
CA ASP A 59 -16.09 23.55 -18.51
C ASP A 59 -16.12 23.39 -20.05
N GLN A 60 -15.34 22.42 -20.53
CA GLN A 60 -15.23 22.08 -21.95
C GLN A 60 -15.46 20.59 -22.16
N SER A 61 -15.96 20.23 -23.33
CA SER A 61 -16.02 18.82 -23.74
C SER A 61 -14.61 18.25 -23.80
N LEU A 62 -14.43 17.04 -23.25
CA LEU A 62 -13.16 16.33 -23.30
C LEU A 62 -12.85 15.91 -24.73
N GLN A 63 -11.62 16.16 -25.15
CA GLN A 63 -11.10 15.65 -26.41
C GLN A 63 -10.74 14.18 -26.27
N ALA A 64 -10.78 13.43 -27.37
CA ALA A 64 -10.50 11.99 -27.36
C ALA A 64 -9.12 11.66 -26.76
N TRP A 65 -8.10 12.49 -27.03
CA TRP A 65 -6.75 12.28 -26.49
C TRP A 65 -6.67 12.48 -24.97
N GLU A 66 -7.53 13.32 -24.40
CA GLU A 66 -7.57 13.58 -22.95
C GLU A 66 -8.16 12.39 -22.21
N VAL A 67 -9.23 11.83 -22.77
CA VAL A 67 -9.86 10.60 -22.28
C VAL A 67 -8.86 9.44 -22.35
N ALA A 68 -8.19 9.27 -23.50
CA ALA A 68 -7.19 8.21 -23.67
C ALA A 68 -6.01 8.34 -22.70
N SER A 69 -5.55 9.57 -22.45
CA SER A 69 -4.47 9.85 -21.49
C SER A 69 -4.87 9.46 -20.07
N LEU A 70 -6.09 9.85 -19.65
CA LEU A 70 -6.58 9.52 -18.32
C LEU A 70 -6.79 8.01 -18.13
N GLN A 71 -7.35 7.34 -19.13
CA GLN A 71 -7.51 5.88 -19.12
C GLN A 71 -6.16 5.19 -18.99
N SER A 72 -5.16 5.60 -19.78
CA SER A 72 -3.80 5.04 -19.71
C SER A 72 -3.17 5.24 -18.34
N ALA A 73 -3.39 6.40 -17.70
CA ALA A 73 -2.89 6.69 -16.36
C ALA A 73 -3.57 5.82 -15.29
N ILE A 74 -4.88 5.58 -15.42
CA ILE A 74 -5.64 4.69 -14.53
C ILE A 74 -5.17 3.24 -14.69
N ASP A 75 -4.99 2.78 -15.93
CA ASP A 75 -4.50 1.42 -16.21
C ASP A 75 -3.11 1.20 -15.60
N GLY A 76 -2.22 2.21 -15.70
CA GLY A 76 -0.91 2.20 -15.05
C GLY A 76 -1.00 2.11 -13.52
N HIS A 77 -1.89 2.90 -12.90
CA HIS A 77 -2.13 2.84 -11.45
C HIS A 77 -2.65 1.47 -11.01
N ILE A 78 -3.62 0.90 -11.73
CA ILE A 78 -4.15 -0.44 -11.45
C ILE A 78 -3.05 -1.49 -11.55
N LEU A 79 -2.22 -1.43 -12.59
CA LEU A 79 -1.09 -2.35 -12.75
C LEU A 79 -0.10 -2.24 -11.58
N HIS A 80 0.24 -1.02 -11.16
CA HIS A 80 1.12 -0.79 -10.02
C HIS A 80 0.51 -1.33 -8.72
N MET A 81 -0.76 -1.04 -8.45
CA MET A 81 -1.51 -1.53 -7.28
C MET A 81 -1.55 -3.07 -7.26
N LEU A 82 -1.82 -3.72 -8.39
CA LEU A 82 -1.83 -5.18 -8.48
C LEU A 82 -0.45 -5.77 -8.21
N GLY A 83 0.62 -5.16 -8.74
CA GLY A 83 2.00 -5.57 -8.45
C GLY A 83 2.38 -5.39 -6.97
N HIS A 84 1.91 -4.31 -6.34
CA HIS A 84 2.05 -4.09 -4.90
C HIS A 84 1.33 -5.19 -4.10
N HIS A 85 0.08 -5.51 -4.45
CA HIS A 85 -0.66 -6.57 -3.79
C HIS A 85 -0.05 -7.96 -3.99
N SER A 86 0.57 -8.26 -5.15
CA SER A 86 1.30 -9.53 -5.30
C SER A 86 2.48 -9.64 -4.34
N ASN A 87 3.18 -8.54 -4.04
CA ASN A 87 4.25 -8.59 -3.02
C ASN A 87 3.68 -8.90 -1.62
N GLU A 88 2.52 -8.34 -1.30
CA GLU A 88 1.84 -8.62 -0.02
C GLU A 88 1.39 -10.09 0.05
N ASP A 89 0.69 -10.57 -0.97
CA ASP A 89 0.07 -11.89 -1.01
C ASP A 89 1.09 -13.03 -1.18
N ASP A 90 2.11 -12.85 -2.00
CA ASP A 90 3.05 -13.91 -2.36
C ASP A 90 4.28 -13.95 -1.45
N ILE A 91 4.59 -12.86 -0.75
CA ILE A 91 5.83 -12.74 0.06
C ILE A 91 5.52 -12.38 1.51
N VAL A 92 4.90 -11.23 1.76
CA VAL A 92 4.75 -10.70 3.13
C VAL A 92 3.83 -11.57 3.97
N VAL A 93 2.62 -11.86 3.47
CA VAL A 93 1.62 -12.63 4.20
C VAL A 93 2.15 -14.03 4.49
N PRO A 94 2.78 -14.76 3.54
CA PRO A 94 3.43 -16.04 3.84
C PRO A 94 4.51 -15.94 4.92
N GLU A 95 5.36 -14.91 4.92
CA GLU A 95 6.37 -14.71 5.97
C GLU A 95 5.75 -14.36 7.32
N CYS A 96 4.67 -13.57 7.34
CA CYS A 96 3.91 -13.26 8.54
C CYS A 96 3.27 -14.52 9.13
N ARG A 97 2.67 -15.38 8.30
CA ARG A 97 2.06 -16.66 8.71
C ARG A 97 3.04 -17.63 9.36
N LYS A 98 4.35 -17.52 9.10
CA LYS A 98 5.38 -18.32 9.79
C LYS A 98 5.67 -17.84 11.22
N ARG A 99 5.25 -16.62 11.57
CA ARG A 99 5.70 -15.91 12.79
C ARG A 99 4.54 -15.46 13.69
N PHE A 100 3.38 -15.20 13.09
CA PHE A 100 2.20 -14.67 13.77
C PHE A 100 0.95 -15.49 13.42
N LEU A 101 0.01 -15.58 14.37
CA LEU A 101 -1.36 -16.02 14.08
C LEU A 101 -2.03 -14.97 13.19
N TYR A 102 -1.88 -15.17 11.89
CA TYR A 102 -2.41 -14.28 10.88
C TYR A 102 -3.86 -14.68 10.56
N PRO A 103 -4.83 -13.75 10.59
CA PRO A 103 -6.21 -14.06 10.28
C PRO A 103 -6.36 -14.50 8.81
N GLU A 104 -7.28 -15.42 8.56
CA GLU A 104 -7.69 -15.72 7.18
C GLU A 104 -8.42 -14.52 6.57
N LYS A 105 -8.31 -14.36 5.25
CA LYS A 105 -9.00 -13.32 4.49
C LYS A 105 -10.52 -13.50 4.52
#